data_AF-A0A2N8ZNQ1-F1
#
_entry.id   AF-A0A2N8ZNQ1-F1
#
_cell.length_a   1.000
_cell.length_b   1.000
_cell.length_c   1.000
_cell.angle_alpha   90.00
_cell.angle_beta   90.00
_cell.angle_gamma   90.00
#
_symmetry.space_group_name_H-M   'P 1'
#
loop_
_entity.id
_entity.type
_entity.pdbx_description
1 polymer ?
#
loop_
_entity_poly.entity_id
_entity_poly.type
_entity_poly.pdbx_seq_one_letter_code
_entity_poly.pdbx_strand_id
1 'polypeptide(L)'
;MKSLSHYIQDKQTQAFNDAGAFFAFSNQQFAKAKKQGIEYVSIGAGLICPTDRAKQLINRLATINQEGIKQDIEENGKDAIIRRELFNYECFYSGDIMDCVENLTEYGYCFDDVHQVYRHICQTENVC
;
A
#
# COMPACT_ATOMS: atom_id res chain seq x y z
N MET A 1 -8.95 12.89 -6.39
CA MET A 1 -7.77 12.23 -7.01
C MET A 1 -7.79 10.77 -6.61
N LYS A 2 -7.51 9.86 -7.55
CA LYS A 2 -7.37 8.43 -7.22
C LYS A 2 -6.11 8.25 -6.38
N SER A 3 -6.17 7.33 -5.42
CA SER A 3 -5.00 6.86 -4.66
C SER A 3 -4.48 5.54 -5.22
N LEU A 4 -3.29 5.13 -4.83
CA LEU A 4 -2.69 3.85 -5.19
C LEU A 4 -3.67 2.67 -5.12
N SER A 5 -4.46 2.59 -4.03
CA SER A 5 -5.45 1.52 -3.83
C SER A 5 -6.44 1.39 -4.99
N HIS A 6 -6.85 2.50 -5.62
CA HIS A 6 -7.75 2.48 -6.77
C HIS A 6 -7.13 1.80 -7.99
N TYR A 7 -5.80 1.82 -8.13
CA TYR A 7 -5.10 1.21 -9.25
C TYR A 7 -4.78 -0.28 -9.02
N ILE A 8 -4.64 -0.69 -7.75
CA ILE A 8 -4.12 -2.03 -7.42
C ILE A 8 -5.17 -3.00 -6.87
N GLN A 9 -6.28 -2.52 -6.31
CA GLN A 9 -7.23 -3.34 -5.55
C GLN A 9 -7.77 -4.53 -6.35
N ASP A 10 -8.20 -4.31 -7.60
CA ASP A 10 -8.76 -5.37 -8.44
C ASP A 10 -7.71 -6.41 -8.80
N LYS A 11 -6.49 -5.96 -9.16
CA LYS A 11 -5.36 -6.85 -9.47
C LYS A 11 -4.92 -7.66 -8.25
N GLN A 12 -4.90 -7.05 -7.07
CA GLN A 12 -4.58 -7.74 -5.81
C GLN A 12 -5.64 -8.81 -5.49
N THR A 13 -6.92 -8.45 -5.62
CA THR A 13 -8.04 -9.38 -5.40
C THR A 13 -7.93 -10.59 -6.32
N GLN A 14 -7.66 -10.36 -7.60
CA GLN A 14 -7.44 -11.45 -8.55
C GLN A 14 -6.23 -12.31 -8.17
N ALA A 15 -5.10 -11.70 -7.79
CA ALA A 15 -3.92 -12.43 -7.37
C ALA A 15 -4.16 -13.31 -6.13
N PHE A 16 -4.96 -12.82 -5.17
CA PHE A 16 -5.35 -13.62 -4.00
C PHE A 16 -6.19 -14.83 -4.41
N ASN A 17 -7.19 -14.64 -5.28
CA ASN A 17 -8.04 -15.71 -5.77
C ASN A 17 -7.24 -16.77 -6.54
N ASP A 18 -6.35 -16.35 -7.44
CA ASP A 18 -5.52 -17.24 -8.25
C ASP A 18 -4.56 -18.08 -7.39
N ALA A 19 -4.04 -17.50 -6.30
CA ALA A 19 -3.19 -18.18 -5.35
C ALA A 19 -3.95 -19.07 -4.36
N GLY A 20 -5.29 -19.01 -4.34
CA GLY A 20 -6.11 -19.66 -3.31
C GLY A 20 -5.87 -19.09 -1.90
N ALA A 21 -5.46 -17.82 -1.83
CA ALA A 21 -5.22 -17.11 -0.59
C ALA A 21 -6.52 -16.57 0.00
N PHE A 22 -6.56 -16.41 1.32
CA PHE A 22 -7.72 -15.87 2.04
C PHE A 22 -7.27 -15.14 3.30
N PHE A 23 -8.15 -14.27 3.81
CA PHE A 23 -7.90 -13.56 5.07
C PHE A 23 -8.44 -14.34 6.27
N ALA A 24 -7.61 -14.47 7.31
CA ALA A 24 -8.02 -15.02 8.60
C ALA A 24 -7.28 -14.31 9.74
N PHE A 25 -8.07 -13.77 10.67
CA PHE A 25 -7.60 -13.09 11.88
C PHE A 25 -7.88 -13.91 13.16
N SER A 26 -8.41 -15.12 13.00
CA SER A 26 -8.63 -16.07 14.09
C SER A 26 -8.51 -17.52 13.61
N ASN A 27 -8.24 -18.43 14.54
CA ASN A 27 -8.19 -19.87 14.27
C ASN A 27 -9.50 -20.42 13.70
N GLN A 28 -10.64 -19.84 14.08
CA GLN A 28 -11.95 -20.27 13.57
C GLN A 28 -12.13 -19.89 12.10
N GLN A 29 -11.70 -18.69 11.70
CA GLN A 29 -11.73 -18.26 10.29
C GLN A 29 -10.81 -19.14 9.44
N PHE A 30 -9.58 -19.40 9.93
CA PHE A 30 -8.64 -20.30 9.27
C PHE A 30 -9.21 -21.71 9.10
N ALA A 31 -9.78 -22.29 10.16
CA ALA A 31 -10.34 -23.64 10.12
C ALA A 31 -11.52 -23.78 9.15
N LYS A 32 -12.32 -22.72 8.96
CA LYS A 32 -13.43 -22.70 8.00
C LYS A 32 -12.96 -22.58 6.56
N ALA A 33 -11.89 -21.84 6.31
CA ALA A 33 -11.42 -21.54 4.94
C ALA A 33 -10.41 -22.56 4.41
N LYS A 34 -9.61 -23.19 5.29
CA LYS A 34 -8.57 -24.14 4.87
C LYS A 34 -9.16 -25.37 4.18
N LYS A 35 -8.45 -25.90 3.19
CA LYS A 35 -8.77 -27.18 2.55
C LYS A 35 -7.92 -28.29 3.18
N GLN A 36 -8.52 -29.48 3.34
CA GLN A 36 -7.82 -30.64 3.88
C GLN A 36 -6.67 -31.06 2.93
N GLY A 37 -5.51 -31.39 3.51
CA GLY A 37 -4.34 -31.85 2.74
C GLY A 37 -3.51 -30.73 2.10
N ILE A 38 -3.84 -29.46 2.33
CA ILE A 38 -3.03 -28.31 1.90
C ILE A 38 -2.36 -27.69 3.12
N GLU A 39 -1.06 -27.44 2.99
CA GLU A 39 -0.30 -26.65 3.96
C GLU A 39 -0.39 -25.16 3.64
N TYR A 40 -0.53 -24.36 4.69
CA TYR A 40 -0.72 -22.92 4.58
C TYR A 40 0.31 -22.18 5.41
N VAL A 41 0.69 -20.99 4.92
CA VAL A 41 1.58 -20.06 5.60
C VAL A 41 0.92 -18.69 5.66
N SER A 42 1.13 -17.98 6.77
CA SER A 42 0.77 -16.57 6.89
C SER A 42 1.84 -15.73 6.22
N ILE A 43 1.44 -14.83 5.32
CA ILE A 43 2.34 -13.90 4.64
C ILE A 43 2.18 -12.45 5.12
N GLY A 44 1.59 -12.26 6.31
CA GLY A 44 1.38 -10.96 6.95
C GLY A 44 -0.01 -10.37 6.71
N ALA A 45 -0.36 -9.32 7.46
CA ALA A 45 -1.65 -8.60 7.37
C ALA A 45 -2.92 -9.48 7.42
N GLY A 46 -2.83 -10.65 8.07
CA GLY A 46 -3.92 -11.64 8.12
C GLY A 46 -4.13 -12.43 6.83
N LEU A 47 -3.27 -12.28 5.82
CA LEU A 47 -3.33 -13.03 4.56
C LEU A 47 -2.65 -14.39 4.70
N ILE A 48 -3.42 -15.43 4.42
CA ILE A 48 -3.01 -16.83 4.47
C ILE A 48 -2.98 -17.38 3.05
N CYS A 49 -1.91 -18.09 2.68
CA CYS A 49 -1.71 -18.63 1.34
C CYS A 49 -1.17 -20.07 1.40
N PRO A 50 -1.53 -20.95 0.45
CA PRO A 50 -0.86 -22.24 0.29
C PRO A 50 0.66 -22.07 0.20
N THR A 51 1.40 -22.92 0.92
CA THR A 51 2.87 -22.79 1.06
C THR A 51 3.60 -22.83 -0.28
N ASP A 52 3.12 -23.65 -1.22
CA ASP A 52 3.67 -23.79 -2.59
C ASP A 52 3.44 -22.56 -3.47
N ARG A 53 2.45 -21.71 -3.14
CA ARG A 53 2.09 -20.49 -3.89
C ARG A 53 2.55 -19.19 -3.23
N ALA A 54 2.92 -19.22 -1.95
CA ALA A 54 3.26 -18.03 -1.18
C ALA A 54 4.32 -17.14 -1.85
N LYS A 55 5.44 -17.72 -2.31
CA LYS A 55 6.51 -16.96 -2.98
C LYS A 55 6.04 -16.28 -4.27
N GLN A 56 5.23 -16.99 -5.06
CA GLN A 56 4.68 -16.46 -6.31
C GLN A 56 3.73 -15.30 -6.03
N LEU A 57 2.87 -15.43 -5.01
CA LEU A 57 1.94 -14.39 -4.62
C LEU A 57 2.67 -13.12 -4.15
N ILE A 58 3.67 -13.26 -3.27
CA ILE A 58 4.47 -12.11 -2.78
C ILE A 58 5.08 -11.35 -3.95
N ASN A 59 5.72 -12.05 -4.89
CA ASN A 59 6.32 -11.41 -6.07
C ASN A 59 5.26 -10.73 -6.95
N ARG A 60 4.08 -11.34 -7.10
CA ARG A 60 3.00 -10.75 -7.89
C ARG A 60 2.46 -9.48 -7.24
N LEU A 61 2.28 -9.46 -5.92
CA LEU A 61 1.85 -8.28 -5.18
C LEU A 61 2.86 -7.14 -5.28
N ALA A 62 4.16 -7.43 -5.16
CA ALA A 62 5.21 -6.44 -5.35
C ALA A 62 5.17 -5.84 -6.77
N THR A 63 4.97 -6.67 -7.79
CA THR A 63 4.83 -6.21 -9.19
C THR A 63 3.59 -5.33 -9.37
N ILE A 64 2.45 -5.74 -8.82
CA ILE A 64 1.20 -4.95 -8.87
C ILE A 64 1.39 -3.58 -8.20
N ASN A 65 2.10 -3.54 -7.06
CA ASN A 65 2.40 -2.29 -6.36
C ASN A 65 3.25 -1.36 -7.23
N GLN A 66 4.32 -1.87 -7.84
CA GLN A 66 5.18 -1.10 -8.75
C GLN A 66 4.42 -0.59 -9.99
N GLU A 67 3.55 -1.43 -10.59
CA GLU A 67 2.68 -1.02 -11.70
C GLU A 67 1.72 0.11 -11.27
N GLY A 68 1.11 -0.01 -10.08
CA GLY A 68 0.20 0.99 -9.53
C GLY A 68 0.88 2.31 -9.21
N ILE A 69 2.06 2.28 -8.59
CA ILE A 69 2.89 3.47 -8.32
C ILE A 69 3.21 4.19 -9.62
N LYS A 70 3.67 3.45 -10.64
CA LYS A 70 3.97 4.06 -11.95
C LYS A 70 2.75 4.77 -12.53
N GLN A 71 1.57 4.15 -12.47
CA GLN A 71 0.34 4.74 -12.97
C GLN A 71 -0.11 5.96 -12.15
N ASP A 72 0.00 5.91 -10.82
CA ASP A 72 -0.31 7.05 -9.95
C ASP A 72 0.58 8.26 -10.29
N ILE A 73 1.90 8.03 -10.46
CA ILE A 73 2.85 9.06 -10.88
C ILE A 73 2.49 9.64 -12.26
N GLU A 74 2.13 8.79 -13.23
CA GLU A 74 1.77 9.23 -14.58
C GLU A 74 0.47 10.06 -14.61
N GLU A 75 -0.54 9.68 -13.81
CA GLU A 75 -1.84 10.35 -13.81
C GLU A 75 -1.89 11.59 -12.91
N ASN A 76 -1.26 11.54 -11.73
CA ASN A 76 -1.42 12.58 -10.70
C ASN A 76 -0.17 13.46 -10.54
N GLY A 77 1.01 12.95 -10.86
CA GLY A 77 2.26 13.67 -10.69
C GLY A 77 2.71 13.79 -9.22
N LYS A 78 3.98 14.14 -9.06
CA LYS A 78 4.69 14.13 -7.78
C LYS A 78 4.04 15.00 -6.70
N ASP A 79 3.86 16.30 -6.96
CA ASP A 79 3.39 17.25 -5.94
C ASP A 79 1.98 16.96 -5.45
N ALA A 80 1.08 16.52 -6.35
CA ALA A 80 -0.28 16.15 -5.98
C ALA A 80 -0.29 14.89 -5.10
N ILE A 81 0.52 13.88 -5.44
CA ILE A 81 0.69 12.67 -4.61
C ILE A 81 1.23 13.03 -3.23
N ILE A 82 2.32 13.81 -3.16
CA ILE A 82 2.92 14.23 -1.88
C ILE A 82 1.89 14.98 -1.04
N ARG A 83 1.17 15.94 -1.63
CA ARG A 83 0.09 16.66 -0.95
C ARG A 83 -0.95 15.69 -0.39
N ARG A 84 -1.44 14.74 -1.20
CA ARG A 84 -2.44 13.75 -0.78
C ARG A 84 -1.97 12.97 0.43
N GLU A 85 -0.74 12.47 0.41
CA GLU A 85 -0.19 11.67 1.51
C GLU A 85 0.07 12.53 2.76
N LEU A 86 0.55 13.77 2.64
CA LEU A 86 0.69 14.68 3.78
C LEU A 86 -0.63 14.90 4.54
N PHE A 87 -1.76 14.97 3.83
CA PHE A 87 -3.08 15.02 4.48
C PHE A 87 -3.50 13.66 5.04
N ASN A 88 -3.23 12.56 4.33
CA ASN A 88 -3.58 11.21 4.77
C ASN A 88 -2.87 10.80 6.08
N TYR A 89 -1.61 11.20 6.24
CA TYR A 89 -0.80 10.97 7.45
C TYR A 89 -0.97 12.08 8.50
N GLU A 90 -1.94 12.99 8.32
CA GLU A 90 -2.24 14.07 9.25
C GLU A 90 -1.02 14.94 9.63
N CYS A 91 -0.04 15.06 8.73
CA CYS A 91 1.26 15.68 9.00
C CYS A 91 1.14 17.16 9.41
N PHE A 92 0.10 17.85 8.97
CA PHE A 92 -0.15 19.25 9.35
C PHE A 92 -0.70 19.38 10.77
N TYR A 93 -1.38 18.36 11.28
CA TYR A 93 -1.84 18.31 12.65
C TYR A 93 -0.74 17.86 13.62
N SER A 94 0.02 16.82 13.25
CA SER A 94 1.10 16.28 14.09
C SER A 94 2.38 17.12 14.04
N GLY A 95 2.65 17.81 12.93
CA GLY A 95 3.92 18.45 12.63
C GLY A 95 5.03 17.46 12.22
N ASP A 96 4.73 16.18 12.11
CA ASP A 96 5.67 15.11 11.73
C ASP A 96 5.36 14.60 10.32
N ILE A 97 6.38 14.55 9.46
CA ILE A 97 6.29 14.09 8.07
C ILE A 97 6.97 12.74 7.84
N MET A 98 7.59 12.13 8.85
CA MET A 98 8.46 10.97 8.66
C MET A 98 7.70 9.74 8.16
N ASP A 99 6.52 9.45 8.69
CA ASP A 99 5.67 8.34 8.22
C ASP A 99 5.29 8.51 6.73
N CYS A 100 5.02 9.75 6.31
CA CYS A 100 4.72 10.08 4.92
C CYS A 100 5.95 9.88 4.02
N VAL A 101 7.14 10.29 4.49
CA VAL A 101 8.42 10.10 3.78
C VAL A 101 8.74 8.61 3.61
N GLU A 102 8.58 7.81 4.66
CA GLU A 102 8.81 6.36 4.61
C GLU A 102 7.88 5.69 3.60
N ASN A 103 6.59 6.03 3.62
CA ASN A 103 5.61 5.50 2.65
C ASN A 103 5.94 5.90 1.20
N LEU A 104 6.38 7.15 0.99
CA LEU A 104 6.71 7.67 -0.35
C LEU A 104 8.10 7.24 -0.86
N THR A 105 8.89 6.53 -0.06
CA THR A 105 10.18 5.98 -0.50
C THR A 105 9.99 4.96 -1.64
N GLU A 106 8.87 4.21 -1.65
CA GLU A 106 8.55 3.30 -2.76
C GLU A 106 8.27 4.03 -4.08
N TYR A 107 7.88 5.31 -4.01
CA TYR A 107 7.71 6.17 -5.18
C TYR A 107 9.04 6.75 -5.68
N GLY A 108 10.14 6.52 -4.95
CA GLY A 108 11.44 7.12 -5.20
C GLY A 108 11.53 8.59 -4.76
N TYR A 109 10.62 9.04 -3.88
CA TYR A 109 10.67 10.39 -3.32
C TYR A 109 11.48 10.38 -2.03
N CYS A 110 12.23 11.45 -1.80
CA CYS A 110 13.05 11.62 -0.60
C CYS A 110 12.45 12.62 0.38
N PHE A 111 13.09 12.77 1.54
CA PHE A 111 12.70 13.76 2.55
C PHE A 111 12.58 15.18 1.97
N ASP A 112 13.55 15.62 1.18
CA ASP A 112 13.58 16.99 0.63
C ASP A 112 12.36 17.26 -0.26
N ASP A 113 11.95 16.28 -1.06
CA ASP A 113 10.76 16.38 -1.91
C ASP A 113 9.49 16.62 -1.08
N VAL A 114 9.30 15.79 -0.04
CA VAL A 114 8.12 15.84 0.81
C VAL A 114 8.12 17.12 1.66
N HIS A 115 9.27 17.44 2.25
CA HIS A 115 9.45 18.61 3.09
C HIS A 115 9.23 19.92 2.30
N GLN A 116 9.68 20.00 1.04
CA GLN A 116 9.45 21.18 0.20
C GLN A 116 7.94 21.44 -0.01
N VAL A 117 7.16 20.41 -0.34
CA VAL A 117 5.71 20.54 -0.53
C VAL A 117 5.02 20.88 0.80
N TYR A 118 5.39 20.23 1.90
CA TYR A 118 4.86 20.53 3.23
C TYR A 118 5.08 21.99 3.62
N ARG A 119 6.31 22.50 3.46
CA ARG A 119 6.66 23.88 3.78
C ARG A 119 5.92 24.88 2.90
N HIS A 120 5.80 24.59 1.61
CA HIS A 120 5.03 25.43 0.69
C HIS A 120 3.59 25.57 1.16
N ILE A 121 2.93 24.44 1.47
CA ILE A 121 1.54 24.42 1.93
C ILE A 121 1.38 25.21 3.24
N CYS A 122 2.23 24.99 4.26
CA CYS A 122 2.16 25.77 5.49
C CYS A 122 2.35 27.29 5.30
N GLN A 123 3.00 27.72 4.21
CA GLN A 123 3.21 29.14 3.92
C GLN A 123 2.05 29.75 3.13
N THR A 124 1.37 28.96 2.30
CA THR A 124 0.35 29.45 1.37
C THR A 124 -1.08 29.14 1.82
N GLU A 125 -1.26 28.23 2.77
CA GLU A 125 -2.57 27.73 3.20
C GLU A 125 -2.71 27.75 4.72
N ASN A 126 -3.93 27.96 5.22
CA ASN A 126 -4.24 27.98 6.65
C ASN A 126 -4.53 26.56 7.16
N VAL A 127 -3.51 25.70 7.11
CA VAL A 127 -3.56 24.29 7.56
C VAL A 127 -2.51 23.98 8.64
N CYS A 128 -1.63 24.94 8.90
CA CYS A 128 -0.67 25.02 9.98
C CYS A 128 -1.03 26.32 10.75
#